data_AF-A0A960WB68-F1
#
_entry.id   AF-A0A960WB68-F1
#
_cell.length_a   1.000
_cell.length_b   1.000
_cell.length_c   1.000
_cell.angle_alpha   90.00
_cell.angle_beta   90.00
_cell.angle_gamma   90.00
#
_symmetry.space_group_name_H-M   'P 1'
#
loop_
_entity.id
_entity.type
_entity.pdbx_description
1 polymer ?
#
loop_
_entity_poly.entity_id
_entity_poly.type
_entity_poly.pdbx_seq_one_letter_code
_entity_poly.pdbx_strand_id
1 'polypeptide(L)'
;MIVITSHQKPDFDAVASMVAVQKLFPDSIVVIAGVPEENVAKFLNAFPQVFSFQSDDSFNPFDIDNAIVVDTQCLPSTGKFIELIQSDAYELHVYDHHPLKKHSGKKPAVFVHENVGATVTILIKRLIAEGINIRPEEATLMLLAIYEETGSFRYVSSTPDDLEAAAALLRFGADIALVADYFSQQLDLEHTRVLSQLLDSLEYIQIQSIKIYFVTASLNYFLPNVSFLLHKIRELENIGILFSFIEMAGKVYFIARSNHQFIDVGAIAEYFGGGGHPTAASAVLRDKPLAQIKDEVIAYLNAAVKKEYTASDIMSYPVKFITEDTSVEHAKQTMVKANFNTLPVLKQGKLAGIVTRKDLDKALFHQFANSPVKLYMNTDVVTIKSDTPLSEIREKFRENNIGRLPVVDEDVLRGIITRTDLFRILHDDYLSDRGGLRETSFRQYPFSKISHKQFDKVLPKEILSLLQTIGTLADDYGFQAYVVGGFVRDVLLGYKNFDIDIVVERDGIAFAQIIANHFSARYVVHQKFATAVVALPDGLHIDIATARLEYYASPGALPTIELASIKQDLARRDFSINAMAIKINASEF
;
A
#
# COMPACT_ATOMS: atom_id res chain seq x y z
N MET A 1 48.25 11.54 3.82
CA MET A 1 47.84 10.16 4.20
C MET A 1 46.35 9.94 3.95
N ILE A 2 45.90 8.68 3.77
CA ILE A 2 44.47 8.33 3.66
C ILE A 2 44.00 7.71 4.98
N VAL A 3 42.92 8.24 5.56
CA VAL A 3 42.21 7.63 6.71
C VAL A 3 40.86 7.08 6.27
N ILE A 4 40.51 5.89 6.74
CA ILE A 4 39.23 5.23 6.50
C ILE A 4 38.49 5.10 7.84
N THR A 5 37.22 5.50 7.88
CA THR A 5 36.38 5.42 9.09
C THR A 5 34.90 5.24 8.75
N SER A 6 34.06 5.07 9.78
CA SER A 6 32.61 4.94 9.70
C SER A 6 31.93 5.62 10.91
N HIS A 7 30.68 5.27 11.24
CA HIS A 7 29.95 5.80 12.39
C HIS A 7 30.49 5.27 13.74
N GLN A 8 30.09 5.90 14.86
CA GLN A 8 30.69 5.72 16.20
C GLN A 8 30.39 4.37 16.90
N LYS A 9 29.54 3.55 16.29
CA LYS A 9 29.21 2.21 16.79
C LYS A 9 29.19 1.24 15.60
N PRO A 10 30.35 0.94 14.99
CA PRO A 10 30.41 0.18 13.74
C PRO A 10 29.79 -1.20 13.89
N ASP A 11 28.88 -1.53 12.97
CA ASP A 11 28.33 -2.86 12.75
C ASP A 11 29.16 -3.63 11.69
N PHE A 12 28.65 -4.77 11.22
CA PHE A 12 29.37 -5.55 10.22
C PHE A 12 29.51 -4.81 8.89
N ASP A 13 28.51 -4.06 8.42
CA ASP A 13 28.59 -3.36 7.13
C ASP A 13 29.60 -2.23 7.16
N ALA A 14 29.60 -1.44 8.24
CA ALA A 14 30.62 -0.43 8.49
C ALA A 14 32.05 -1.03 8.45
N VAL A 15 32.31 -2.07 9.25
CA VAL A 15 33.67 -2.65 9.34
C VAL A 15 34.07 -3.39 8.07
N ALA A 16 33.16 -4.16 7.46
CA ALA A 16 33.44 -4.84 6.20
C ALA A 16 33.72 -3.84 5.07
N SER A 17 32.97 -2.74 5.01
CA SER A 17 33.20 -1.66 4.07
C SER A 17 34.55 -0.97 4.29
N MET A 18 34.97 -0.76 5.55
CA MET A 18 36.30 -0.21 5.84
C MET A 18 37.41 -1.12 5.33
N VAL A 19 37.29 -2.44 5.55
CA VAL A 19 38.23 -3.43 5.03
C VAL A 19 38.23 -3.45 3.50
N ALA A 20 37.06 -3.40 2.86
CA ALA A 20 36.95 -3.37 1.41
C ALA A 20 37.56 -2.10 0.79
N VAL A 21 37.42 -0.94 1.43
CA VAL A 21 38.11 0.29 1.01
C VAL A 21 39.62 0.18 1.22
N GLN A 22 40.08 -0.40 2.33
CA GLN A 22 41.53 -0.59 2.56
C GLN A 22 42.16 -1.46 1.48
N LYS A 23 41.41 -2.44 0.93
CA LYS A 23 41.85 -3.23 -0.22
C LYS A 23 42.04 -2.39 -1.49
N LEU A 24 41.22 -1.37 -1.71
CA LEU A 24 41.34 -0.40 -2.82
C LEU A 24 42.48 0.62 -2.58
N PHE A 25 42.78 0.93 -1.32
CA PHE A 25 43.80 1.89 -0.92
C PHE A 25 44.78 1.26 0.10
N PRO A 26 45.74 0.42 -0.32
CA PRO A 26 46.58 -0.37 0.59
C PRO A 26 47.43 0.43 1.58
N ASP A 27 47.80 1.67 1.24
CA ASP A 27 48.60 2.56 2.10
C ASP A 27 47.76 3.39 3.09
N SER A 28 46.46 3.10 3.19
CA SER A 28 45.55 3.77 4.11
C SER A 28 45.59 3.20 5.52
N ILE A 29 45.22 4.04 6.49
CA ILE A 29 44.96 3.60 7.87
C ILE A 29 43.46 3.46 8.09
N VAL A 30 43.05 2.36 8.73
CA VAL A 30 41.67 2.13 9.13
C VAL A 30 41.52 2.46 10.61
N VAL A 31 40.57 3.34 10.92
CA VAL A 31 40.34 3.87 12.27
C VAL A 31 38.91 3.59 12.68
N ILE A 32 38.74 2.79 13.73
CA ILE A 32 37.45 2.51 14.35
C ILE A 32 37.06 3.71 15.22
N ALA A 33 35.96 4.37 14.88
CA ALA A 33 35.38 5.40 15.71
C ALA A 33 34.53 4.76 16.82
N GLY A 34 34.88 5.02 18.08
CA GLY A 34 34.16 4.45 19.22
C GLY A 34 34.31 2.93 19.39
N VAL A 35 33.22 2.27 19.79
CA VAL A 35 33.22 0.83 20.16
C VAL A 35 32.36 0.05 19.17
N PRO A 36 32.92 -0.96 18.47
CA PRO A 36 32.15 -1.82 17.57
C PRO A 36 31.04 -2.58 18.30
N GLU A 37 30.05 -3.04 17.54
CA GLU A 37 29.04 -3.94 18.07
C GLU A 37 29.65 -5.23 18.63
N GLU A 38 28.97 -5.85 19.61
CA GLU A 38 29.52 -6.99 20.35
C GLU A 38 29.91 -8.16 19.44
N ASN A 39 29.07 -8.48 18.45
CA ASN A 39 29.34 -9.56 17.50
C ASN A 39 30.49 -9.21 16.54
N VAL A 40 30.59 -7.95 16.12
CA VAL A 40 31.72 -7.47 15.31
C VAL A 40 33.01 -7.60 16.10
N ALA A 41 33.03 -7.12 17.35
CA ALA A 41 34.19 -7.24 18.23
C ALA A 41 34.59 -8.70 18.47
N LYS A 42 33.63 -9.60 18.70
CA LYS A 42 33.87 -11.05 18.80
C LYS A 42 34.53 -11.61 17.54
N PHE A 43 34.02 -11.25 16.35
CA PHE A 43 34.56 -11.71 15.08
C PHE A 43 35.99 -11.22 14.86
N LEU A 44 36.24 -9.92 15.04
CA LEU A 44 37.57 -9.33 14.87
C LEU A 44 38.61 -9.95 15.82
N ASN A 45 38.23 -10.20 17.07
CA ASN A 45 39.09 -10.84 18.06
C ASN A 45 39.39 -12.32 17.77
N ALA A 46 38.56 -13.00 16.95
CA ALA A 46 38.84 -14.34 16.49
C ALA A 46 39.94 -14.38 15.40
N PHE A 47 40.16 -13.26 14.70
CA PHE A 47 41.12 -13.15 13.60
C PHE A 47 42.08 -11.94 13.74
N PRO A 48 42.81 -11.79 14.86
CA PRO A 48 43.61 -10.60 15.15
C PRO A 48 44.82 -10.41 14.22
N GLN A 49 45.24 -11.46 13.50
CA GLN A 49 46.32 -11.38 12.52
C GLN A 49 45.86 -10.85 11.15
N VAL A 50 44.54 -10.86 10.91
CA VAL A 50 43.93 -10.46 9.64
C VAL A 50 43.53 -8.99 9.71
N PHE A 51 42.95 -8.58 10.83
CA PHE A 51 42.38 -7.25 11.03
C PHE A 51 43.26 -6.43 11.98
N SER A 52 43.83 -5.34 11.47
CA SER A 52 44.63 -4.39 12.25
C SER A 52 44.03 -3.00 12.10
N PHE A 53 43.44 -2.50 13.18
CA PHE A 53 42.76 -1.21 13.21
C PHE A 53 43.31 -0.31 14.31
N GLN A 54 43.26 0.99 14.05
CA GLN A 54 43.65 2.04 14.98
C GLN A 54 42.42 2.57 15.73
N SER A 55 42.62 3.06 16.96
CA SER A 55 41.58 3.82 17.67
C SER A 55 41.56 5.27 17.19
N ASP A 56 40.43 5.95 17.38
CA ASP A 56 40.23 7.36 17.02
C ASP A 56 41.12 8.35 17.78
N ASP A 57 41.88 7.90 18.79
CA ASP A 57 42.89 8.69 19.50
C ASP A 57 44.33 8.48 18.98
N SER A 58 44.56 7.52 18.08
CA SER A 58 45.92 7.04 17.79
C SER A 58 46.57 7.59 16.51
N PHE A 59 45.83 8.28 15.64
CA PHE A 59 46.37 8.85 14.39
C PHE A 59 46.74 10.34 14.51
N ASN A 60 47.38 10.94 13.50
CA ASN A 60 47.62 12.41 13.45
C ASN A 60 46.65 13.05 12.44
N PRO A 61 45.70 13.91 12.87
CA PRO A 61 44.70 14.50 11.99
C PRO A 61 45.29 15.50 11.00
N PHE A 62 46.47 16.08 11.28
CA PHE A 62 47.08 17.10 10.42
C PHE A 62 47.87 16.52 9.22
N ASP A 63 48.10 15.21 9.19
CA ASP A 63 48.81 14.52 8.09
C ASP A 63 47.84 13.87 7.08
N ILE A 64 46.53 14.10 7.25
CA ILE A 64 45.47 13.50 6.43
C ILE A 64 45.18 14.37 5.20
N ASP A 65 45.42 13.80 4.02
CA ASP A 65 45.07 14.44 2.75
C ASP A 65 43.68 14.00 2.29
N ASN A 66 43.29 12.75 2.58
CA ASN A 66 42.01 12.17 2.17
C ASN A 66 41.37 11.45 3.36
N ALA A 67 40.10 11.76 3.63
CA ALA A 67 39.27 11.05 4.57
C ALA A 67 38.19 10.28 3.81
N ILE A 68 38.20 8.96 3.92
CA ILE A 68 37.18 8.09 3.34
C ILE A 68 36.22 7.66 4.44
N VAL A 69 34.95 7.92 4.23
CA VAL A 69 33.86 7.55 5.12
C VAL A 69 33.00 6.50 4.44
N VAL A 70 32.76 5.40 5.14
CA VAL A 70 31.89 4.32 4.65
C VAL A 70 30.69 4.15 5.56
N ASP A 71 29.57 3.76 4.97
CA ASP A 71 28.32 3.42 5.67
C ASP A 71 27.74 4.57 6.52
N THR A 72 28.13 5.79 6.17
CA THR A 72 27.60 7.04 6.70
C THR A 72 28.03 8.18 5.79
N GLN A 73 27.33 9.32 5.85
CA GLN A 73 27.56 10.47 4.98
C GLN A 73 28.42 11.56 5.62
N CYS A 74 28.87 11.35 6.86
CA CYS A 74 29.61 12.34 7.66
C CYS A 74 30.72 11.67 8.48
N LEU A 75 31.82 12.39 8.68
CA LEU A 75 32.85 11.99 9.64
C LEU A 75 32.28 11.91 11.07
N PRO A 76 32.76 10.98 11.90
CA PRO A 76 32.36 10.87 13.29
C PRO A 76 32.87 12.07 14.10
N SER A 77 32.04 12.56 15.02
CA SER A 77 32.38 13.69 15.89
C SER A 77 33.03 13.22 17.22
N THR A 78 34.02 12.33 17.15
CA THR A 78 34.76 11.77 18.32
C THR A 78 36.27 11.77 18.11
N GLY A 79 37.01 11.73 19.22
CA GLY A 79 38.48 11.61 19.20
C GLY A 79 39.14 12.67 18.32
N LYS A 80 40.19 12.26 17.60
CA LYS A 80 40.95 13.13 16.70
C LYS A 80 40.23 13.47 15.40
N PHE A 81 39.08 12.86 15.11
CA PHE A 81 38.24 13.30 14.00
C PHE A 81 37.64 14.68 14.23
N ILE A 82 37.43 15.09 15.50
CA ILE A 82 36.99 16.47 15.83
C ILE A 82 38.03 17.48 15.33
N GLU A 83 39.32 17.21 15.57
CA GLU A 83 40.44 18.05 15.12
C GLU A 83 40.56 18.04 13.59
N LEU A 84 40.40 16.87 12.95
CA LEU A 84 40.41 16.74 11.50
C LEU A 84 39.30 17.60 10.87
N ILE A 85 38.07 17.49 11.36
CA ILE A 85 36.91 18.28 10.91
C ILE A 85 37.20 19.78 11.02
N GLN A 86 37.85 20.22 12.11
CA GLN A 86 38.21 21.63 12.32
C GLN A 86 39.33 22.12 11.38
N SER A 87 40.28 21.26 11.02
CA SER A 87 41.40 21.61 10.15
C SER A 87 40.98 21.92 8.71
N ASP A 88 39.89 21.29 8.25
CA ASP A 88 39.33 21.37 6.89
C ASP A 88 40.35 21.11 5.75
N ALA A 89 41.53 20.55 6.05
CA ALA A 89 42.65 20.41 5.13
C ALA A 89 42.66 19.10 4.31
N TYR A 90 41.56 18.34 4.33
CA TYR A 90 41.43 17.01 3.71
C TYR A 90 40.35 16.98 2.60
N GLU A 91 40.48 16.09 1.62
CA GLU A 91 39.39 15.73 0.70
C GLU A 91 38.50 14.64 1.31
N LEU A 92 37.18 14.81 1.21
CA LEU A 92 36.21 13.86 1.78
C LEU A 92 35.66 12.94 0.69
N HIS A 93 35.82 11.64 0.84
CA HIS A 93 35.19 10.61 0.00
C HIS A 93 34.14 9.85 0.81
N VAL A 94 32.99 9.59 0.22
CA VAL A 94 31.87 8.89 0.88
C VAL A 94 31.41 7.73 0.01
N TYR A 95 31.25 6.56 0.65
CA TYR A 95 30.61 5.37 0.09
C TYR A 95 29.46 4.97 1.01
N ASP A 96 28.24 5.04 0.53
CA ASP A 96 27.05 4.82 1.36
C ASP A 96 25.86 4.35 0.53
N HIS A 97 24.98 3.53 1.10
CA HIS A 97 23.73 3.08 0.48
C HIS A 97 22.48 3.74 1.10
N HIS A 98 22.60 4.41 2.25
CA HIS A 98 21.48 5.01 2.97
C HIS A 98 20.78 6.13 2.17
N PRO A 99 19.49 6.44 2.45
CA PRO A 99 18.83 7.59 1.84
C PRO A 99 19.62 8.89 2.00
N LEU A 100 19.67 9.70 0.94
CA LEU A 100 20.40 10.96 0.93
C LEU A 100 19.90 11.87 2.07
N LYS A 101 20.81 12.25 2.97
CA LYS A 101 20.52 13.23 4.03
C LYS A 101 20.84 14.63 3.50
N LYS A 102 20.18 15.66 4.05
CA LYS A 102 20.63 17.05 3.82
C LYS A 102 22.05 17.16 4.38
N HIS A 103 23.04 17.35 3.51
CA HIS A 103 24.44 17.43 3.94
C HIS A 103 24.63 18.51 5.00
N SER A 104 25.05 18.08 6.19
CA SER A 104 25.54 18.92 7.28
C SER A 104 27.05 18.68 7.41
N GLY A 105 27.89 19.58 6.90
CA GLY A 105 29.35 19.47 6.98
C GLY A 105 30.05 19.75 5.65
N LYS A 106 31.31 19.30 5.54
CA LYS A 106 32.11 19.42 4.32
C LYS A 106 31.46 18.63 3.18
N LYS A 107 31.42 19.22 1.97
CA LYS A 107 30.92 18.51 0.79
C LYS A 107 31.94 17.46 0.35
N PRO A 108 31.49 16.23 0.06
CA PRO A 108 32.37 15.18 -0.44
C PRO A 108 32.89 15.54 -1.85
N ALA A 109 34.19 15.35 -2.07
CA ALA A 109 34.83 15.41 -3.39
C ALA A 109 34.43 14.19 -4.24
N VAL A 110 34.28 13.04 -3.59
CA VAL A 110 33.76 11.80 -4.20
C VAL A 110 32.58 11.31 -3.37
N PHE A 111 31.44 11.10 -4.02
CA PHE A 111 30.23 10.57 -3.39
C PHE A 111 29.70 9.41 -4.21
N VAL A 112 29.91 8.19 -3.71
CA VAL A 112 29.43 6.96 -4.33
C VAL A 112 28.20 6.50 -3.54
N HIS A 113 27.06 6.50 -4.22
CA HIS A 113 25.78 6.08 -3.68
C HIS A 113 25.08 5.17 -4.66
N GLU A 114 24.75 3.96 -4.21
CA GLU A 114 23.99 2.98 -4.98
C GLU A 114 22.83 2.45 -4.14
N ASN A 115 21.74 2.10 -4.81
CA ASN A 115 20.57 1.51 -4.17
C ASN A 115 20.78 -0.02 -4.06
N VAL A 116 21.57 -0.44 -3.08
CA VAL A 116 21.89 -1.85 -2.75
C VAL A 116 21.53 -2.15 -1.30
N GLY A 117 21.51 -3.45 -0.95
CA GLY A 117 21.18 -3.92 0.39
C GLY A 117 22.21 -3.52 1.45
N ALA A 118 23.50 -3.49 1.11
CA ALA A 118 24.60 -3.11 2.02
C ALA A 118 25.63 -2.21 1.32
N THR A 119 26.26 -1.29 2.04
CA THR A 119 27.37 -0.46 1.55
C THR A 119 28.51 -1.32 1.02
N VAL A 120 28.85 -2.44 1.68
CA VAL A 120 29.93 -3.33 1.25
C VAL A 120 29.69 -3.94 -0.13
N THR A 121 28.42 -4.12 -0.55
CA THR A 121 28.06 -4.63 -1.88
C THR A 121 28.62 -3.73 -2.99
N ILE A 122 28.56 -2.40 -2.81
CA ILE A 122 29.14 -1.42 -3.74
C ILE A 122 30.63 -1.67 -3.92
N LEU A 123 31.33 -1.89 -2.80
CA LEU A 123 32.78 -2.04 -2.75
C LEU A 123 33.22 -3.39 -3.31
N ILE A 124 32.48 -4.47 -3.04
CA ILE A 124 32.77 -5.81 -3.58
C ILE A 124 32.70 -5.82 -5.10
N LYS A 125 31.68 -5.18 -5.70
CA LYS A 125 31.57 -5.03 -7.17
C LYS A 125 32.85 -4.40 -7.74
N ARG A 126 33.36 -3.37 -7.07
CA ARG A 126 34.59 -2.68 -7.47
C ARG A 126 35.84 -3.54 -7.28
N LEU A 127 35.98 -4.24 -6.15
CA LEU A 127 37.10 -5.15 -5.89
C LEU A 127 37.18 -6.25 -6.96
N ILE A 128 36.04 -6.83 -7.32
CA ILE A 128 35.95 -7.86 -8.37
C ILE A 128 36.34 -7.29 -9.74
N ALA A 129 35.81 -6.11 -10.08
CA ALA A 129 36.12 -5.45 -11.35
C ALA A 129 37.61 -5.11 -11.49
N GLU A 130 38.27 -4.73 -10.39
CA GLU A 130 39.72 -4.43 -10.34
C GLU A 130 40.59 -5.68 -10.16
N GLY A 131 40.00 -6.88 -10.03
CA GLY A 131 40.72 -8.14 -9.87
C GLY A 131 41.48 -8.25 -8.55
N ILE A 132 41.03 -7.53 -7.52
CA ILE A 132 41.69 -7.50 -6.20
C ILE A 132 41.34 -8.77 -5.43
N ASN A 133 42.37 -9.47 -4.94
CA ASN A 133 42.18 -10.69 -4.15
C ASN A 133 41.63 -10.38 -2.75
N ILE A 134 40.69 -11.21 -2.28
CA ILE A 134 40.06 -11.13 -0.96
C ILE A 134 40.42 -12.41 -0.19
N ARG A 135 40.91 -12.29 1.04
CA ARG A 135 41.22 -13.43 1.91
C ARG A 135 39.93 -14.10 2.42
N PRO A 136 39.92 -15.41 2.71
CA PRO A 136 38.74 -16.09 3.24
C PRO A 136 38.11 -15.42 4.47
N GLU A 137 38.92 -14.91 5.40
CA GLU A 137 38.45 -14.23 6.61
C GLU A 137 37.82 -12.87 6.31
N GLU A 138 38.40 -12.12 5.36
CA GLU A 138 37.83 -10.86 4.85
C GLU A 138 36.52 -11.13 4.09
N ALA A 139 36.50 -12.19 3.28
CA ALA A 139 35.32 -12.58 2.53
C ALA A 139 34.19 -13.01 3.47
N THR A 140 34.51 -13.68 4.58
CA THR A 140 33.55 -14.07 5.62
C THR A 140 32.99 -12.83 6.34
N LEU A 141 33.84 -11.86 6.68
CA LEU A 141 33.41 -10.58 7.27
C LEU A 141 32.44 -9.84 6.33
N MET A 142 32.79 -9.73 5.05
CA MET A 142 31.94 -9.09 4.04
C MET A 142 30.63 -9.84 3.82
N LEU A 143 30.64 -11.18 3.96
CA LEU A 143 29.43 -11.99 3.83
C LEU A 143 28.50 -11.82 5.04
N LEU A 144 29.06 -11.72 6.25
CA LEU A 144 28.31 -11.38 7.47
C LEU A 144 27.56 -10.06 7.31
N ALA A 145 28.23 -9.01 6.83
CA ALA A 145 27.62 -7.71 6.54
C ALA A 145 26.43 -7.80 5.59
N ILE A 146 26.60 -8.48 4.44
CA ILE A 146 25.48 -8.66 3.48
C ILE A 146 24.32 -9.42 4.13
N TYR A 147 24.60 -10.48 4.89
CA TYR A 147 23.54 -11.26 5.55
C TYR A 147 22.79 -10.46 6.61
N GLU A 148 23.46 -9.56 7.33
CA GLU A 148 22.83 -8.70 8.33
C GLU A 148 21.89 -7.70 7.66
N GLU A 149 22.43 -6.90 6.74
CA GLU A 149 21.71 -5.79 6.11
C GLU A 149 20.55 -6.24 5.21
N THR A 150 20.65 -7.44 4.63
CA THR A 150 19.58 -8.02 3.80
C THR A 150 18.59 -8.87 4.61
N GLY A 151 18.80 -9.04 5.92
CA GLY A 151 18.01 -9.93 6.76
C GLY A 151 18.08 -11.38 6.28
N SER A 152 19.25 -11.82 5.84
CA SER A 152 19.49 -13.08 5.12
C SER A 152 18.68 -13.16 3.82
N PHE A 153 18.72 -12.09 3.04
CA PHE A 153 17.99 -11.91 1.77
C PHE A 153 16.46 -11.97 1.86
N ARG A 154 15.90 -11.70 3.04
CA ARG A 154 14.44 -11.67 3.26
C ARG A 154 13.86 -10.27 3.13
N TYR A 155 14.67 -9.23 3.29
CA TYR A 155 14.19 -7.86 3.21
C TYR A 155 13.94 -7.47 1.75
N VAL A 156 12.87 -6.70 1.53
CA VAL A 156 12.49 -6.18 0.20
C VAL A 156 13.48 -5.17 -0.37
N SER A 157 14.39 -4.66 0.45
CA SER A 157 15.53 -3.81 0.07
C SER A 157 16.68 -4.59 -0.57
N SER A 158 16.73 -5.93 -0.40
CA SER A 158 17.77 -6.78 -0.98
C SER A 158 17.73 -6.72 -2.51
N THR A 159 18.90 -6.65 -3.14
CA THR A 159 19.05 -6.48 -4.58
C THR A 159 19.78 -7.66 -5.23
N PRO A 160 19.68 -7.83 -6.58
CA PRO A 160 20.47 -8.82 -7.30
C PRO A 160 21.98 -8.67 -7.05
N ASP A 161 22.46 -7.43 -6.92
CA ASP A 161 23.87 -7.12 -6.67
C ASP A 161 24.35 -7.71 -5.32
N ASP A 162 23.51 -7.72 -4.29
CA ASP A 162 23.85 -8.30 -2.99
C ASP A 162 24.04 -9.83 -3.09
N LEU A 163 23.20 -10.49 -3.89
CA LEU A 163 23.28 -11.94 -4.13
C LEU A 163 24.51 -12.28 -4.97
N GLU A 164 24.83 -11.48 -5.98
CA GLU A 164 26.04 -11.65 -6.79
C GLU A 164 27.31 -11.43 -5.97
N ALA A 165 27.33 -10.40 -5.13
CA ALA A 165 28.42 -10.14 -4.19
C ALA A 165 28.59 -11.32 -3.22
N ALA A 166 27.52 -11.78 -2.58
CA ALA A 166 27.56 -12.94 -1.68
C ALA A 166 28.08 -14.21 -2.38
N ALA A 167 27.61 -14.48 -3.60
CA ALA A 167 28.08 -15.61 -4.40
C ALA A 167 29.58 -15.49 -4.74
N ALA A 168 30.07 -14.29 -5.01
CA ALA A 168 31.49 -14.04 -5.25
C ALA A 168 32.33 -14.27 -3.99
N LEU A 169 31.88 -13.79 -2.82
CA LEU A 169 32.58 -13.99 -1.54
C LEU A 169 32.72 -15.47 -1.19
N LEU A 170 31.70 -16.29 -1.46
CA LEU A 170 31.79 -17.75 -1.31
C LEU A 170 32.87 -18.35 -2.22
N ARG A 171 33.07 -17.83 -3.43
CA ARG A 171 34.17 -18.25 -4.31
C ARG A 171 35.54 -17.83 -3.79
N PHE A 172 35.62 -16.74 -3.04
CA PHE A 172 36.82 -16.33 -2.30
C PHE A 172 37.03 -17.11 -0.98
N GLY A 173 36.16 -18.08 -0.68
CA GLY A 173 36.30 -18.98 0.47
C GLY A 173 35.65 -18.46 1.75
N ALA A 174 34.67 -17.56 1.66
CA ALA A 174 33.88 -17.16 2.82
C ALA A 174 33.24 -18.38 3.52
N ASP A 175 33.34 -18.44 4.85
CA ASP A 175 32.81 -19.54 5.66
C ASP A 175 31.33 -19.31 5.97
N ILE A 176 30.46 -19.92 5.15
CA ILE A 176 29.01 -19.82 5.33
C ILE A 176 28.51 -20.48 6.62
N ALA A 177 29.22 -21.46 7.17
CA ALA A 177 28.82 -22.08 8.44
C ALA A 177 29.05 -21.11 9.60
N LEU A 178 30.18 -20.41 9.60
CA LEU A 178 30.44 -19.34 10.56
C LEU A 178 29.41 -18.21 10.43
N VAL A 179 29.06 -17.81 9.19
CA VAL A 179 27.97 -16.84 8.96
C VAL A 179 26.67 -17.33 9.58
N ALA A 180 26.28 -18.58 9.33
CA ALA A 180 25.07 -19.17 9.89
C ALA A 180 25.08 -19.17 11.43
N ASP A 181 26.23 -19.44 12.06
CA ASP A 181 26.36 -19.45 13.53
C ASP A 181 26.09 -18.07 14.14
N TYR A 182 26.60 -16.99 13.53
CA TYR A 182 26.36 -15.61 13.98
C TYR A 182 24.88 -15.19 13.89
N PHE A 183 24.15 -15.68 12.88
CA PHE A 183 22.71 -15.40 12.73
C PHE A 183 21.81 -16.46 13.37
N SER A 184 22.38 -17.59 13.82
CA SER A 184 21.69 -18.56 14.64
C SER A 184 21.53 -18.00 16.05
N GLN A 185 20.60 -17.05 16.21
CA GLN A 185 20.08 -16.72 17.54
C GLN A 185 19.36 -17.96 18.06
N GLN A 186 20.13 -18.84 18.70
CA GLN A 186 19.60 -19.97 19.43
C GLN A 186 18.87 -19.40 20.64
N LEU A 187 17.65 -19.88 20.85
CA LEU A 187 16.94 -19.64 22.09
C LEU A 187 17.78 -20.23 23.22
N ASP A 188 18.43 -19.38 24.00
CA ASP A 188 18.99 -19.83 25.27
C ASP A 188 17.84 -20.21 26.23
N LEU A 189 18.20 -20.77 27.38
CA LEU A 189 17.21 -21.21 28.38
C LEU A 189 16.36 -20.05 28.91
N GLU A 190 16.90 -18.84 28.99
CA GLU A 190 16.16 -17.67 29.48
C GLU A 190 15.16 -17.18 28.43
N HIS A 191 15.58 -17.03 27.18
CA HIS A 191 14.71 -16.70 26.05
C HIS A 191 13.61 -17.75 25.87
N THR A 192 13.93 -19.03 26.06
CA THR A 192 12.93 -20.12 26.00
C THR A 192 11.87 -19.98 27.10
N ARG A 193 12.28 -19.65 28.34
CA ARG A 193 11.34 -19.42 29.45
C ARG A 193 10.45 -18.22 29.19
N VAL A 194 11.03 -17.10 28.75
CA VAL A 194 10.26 -15.88 28.46
C VAL A 194 9.34 -16.08 27.24
N LEU A 195 9.78 -16.81 26.22
CA LEU A 195 8.93 -17.19 25.09
C LEU A 195 7.69 -17.97 25.55
N SER A 196 7.86 -18.94 26.45
CA SER A 196 6.73 -19.69 27.03
C SER A 196 5.76 -18.75 27.76
N GLN A 197 6.27 -17.84 28.60
CA GLN A 197 5.45 -16.88 29.33
C GLN A 197 4.67 -15.95 28.38
N LEU A 198 5.31 -15.49 27.30
CA LEU A 198 4.65 -14.64 26.31
C LEU A 198 3.55 -15.40 25.55
N LEU A 199 3.79 -16.67 25.18
CA LEU A 199 2.78 -17.53 24.55
C LEU A 199 1.59 -17.80 25.48
N ASP A 200 1.84 -18.06 26.77
CA ASP A 200 0.78 -18.26 27.77
C ASP A 200 -0.05 -16.99 27.99
N SER A 201 0.55 -15.81 27.78
CA SER A 201 -0.12 -14.51 27.89
C SER A 201 -0.85 -14.07 26.62
N LEU A 202 -0.71 -14.82 25.53
CA LEU A 202 -1.21 -14.43 24.22
C LEU A 202 -2.73 -14.37 24.21
N GLU A 203 -3.25 -13.17 23.97
CA GLU A 203 -4.67 -12.91 23.86
C GLU A 203 -4.96 -12.09 22.61
N TYR A 204 -6.21 -12.06 22.16
CA TYR A 204 -6.60 -11.23 21.03
C TYR A 204 -7.94 -10.54 21.26
N ILE A 205 -8.10 -9.41 20.59
CA ILE A 205 -9.40 -8.77 20.37
C ILE A 205 -9.74 -8.81 18.89
N GLN A 206 -11.03 -8.70 18.60
CA GLN A 206 -11.55 -8.58 17.25
C GLN A 206 -12.09 -7.16 17.07
N ILE A 207 -11.51 -6.39 16.16
CA ILE A 207 -12.07 -5.10 15.71
C ILE A 207 -12.46 -5.27 14.23
N GLN A 208 -13.76 -5.20 13.93
CA GLN A 208 -14.31 -5.56 12.62
C GLN A 208 -13.88 -6.99 12.22
N SER A 209 -13.19 -7.14 11.09
CA SER A 209 -12.65 -8.42 10.61
C SER A 209 -11.19 -8.70 11.04
N ILE A 210 -10.58 -7.77 11.76
CA ILE A 210 -9.15 -7.79 12.09
C ILE A 210 -8.93 -8.37 13.48
N LYS A 211 -8.13 -9.44 13.57
CA LYS A 211 -7.62 -9.98 14.84
C LYS A 211 -6.37 -9.22 15.26
N ILE A 212 -6.39 -8.66 16.45
CA ILE A 212 -5.28 -7.89 17.03
C ILE A 212 -4.83 -8.61 18.29
N TYR A 213 -3.57 -9.03 18.31
CA TYR A 213 -3.02 -9.83 19.38
C TYR A 213 -2.21 -8.99 20.37
N PHE A 214 -2.25 -9.40 21.64
CA PHE A 214 -1.52 -8.80 22.73
C PHE A 214 -0.74 -9.88 23.48
N VAL A 215 0.48 -9.54 23.90
CA VAL A 215 1.28 -10.36 24.81
C VAL A 215 1.82 -9.50 25.94
N THR A 216 1.97 -10.10 27.11
CA THR A 216 2.42 -9.43 28.31
C THR A 216 3.43 -10.28 29.07
N ALA A 217 4.47 -9.65 29.64
CA ALA A 217 5.38 -10.33 30.54
C ALA A 217 5.92 -9.34 31.58
N SER A 218 6.32 -9.86 32.74
CA SER A 218 6.97 -9.09 33.80
C SER A 218 8.23 -9.83 34.25
N LEU A 219 9.37 -9.17 34.17
CA LEU A 219 10.71 -9.71 34.43
C LEU A 219 11.44 -8.82 35.44
N ASN A 220 12.07 -9.45 36.43
CA ASN A 220 12.86 -8.76 37.46
C ASN A 220 14.25 -8.31 36.95
N TYR A 221 14.56 -8.55 35.68
CA TYR A 221 15.84 -8.25 35.04
C TYR A 221 15.60 -7.73 33.62
N PHE A 222 16.64 -7.15 33.01
CA PHE A 222 16.60 -6.74 31.60
C PHE A 222 16.97 -7.92 30.70
N LEU A 223 16.06 -8.29 29.79
CA LEU A 223 16.33 -9.28 28.75
C LEU A 223 16.67 -8.54 27.44
N PRO A 224 17.88 -8.70 26.88
CA PRO A 224 18.19 -8.18 25.55
C PRO A 224 17.37 -8.89 24.46
N ASN A 225 17.26 -8.27 23.28
CA ASN A 225 16.73 -8.92 22.06
C ASN A 225 15.30 -9.49 22.13
N VAL A 226 14.43 -8.95 22.98
CA VAL A 226 13.02 -9.37 23.11
C VAL A 226 12.25 -9.35 21.78
N SER A 227 12.61 -8.44 20.86
CA SER A 227 12.06 -8.38 19.49
C SER A 227 12.14 -9.71 18.74
N PHE A 228 13.19 -10.51 18.99
CA PHE A 228 13.34 -11.85 18.40
C PHE A 228 12.24 -12.81 18.88
N LEU A 229 11.90 -12.78 20.17
CA LEU A 229 10.83 -13.60 20.73
C LEU A 229 9.48 -13.21 20.15
N LEU A 230 9.22 -11.91 20.02
CA LEU A 230 7.99 -11.42 19.40
C LEU A 230 7.88 -11.83 17.92
N HIS A 231 8.99 -11.86 17.18
CA HIS A 231 9.02 -12.39 15.82
C HIS A 231 8.67 -13.89 15.80
N LYS A 232 9.27 -14.68 16.70
CA LYS A 232 8.98 -16.12 16.83
C LYS A 232 7.50 -16.40 17.15
N ILE A 233 6.90 -15.65 18.07
CA ILE A 233 5.47 -15.77 18.39
C ILE A 233 4.61 -15.51 17.15
N ARG A 234 4.93 -14.46 16.38
CA ARG A 234 4.19 -14.15 15.14
C ARG A 234 4.31 -15.24 14.10
N GLU A 235 5.48 -15.85 13.96
CA GLU A 235 5.68 -16.98 13.05
C GLU A 235 4.89 -18.22 13.49
N LEU A 236 4.94 -18.56 14.78
CA LEU A 236 4.28 -19.75 15.34
C LEU A 236 2.76 -19.67 15.24
N GLU A 237 2.18 -18.51 15.53
CA GLU A 237 0.73 -18.30 15.59
C GLU A 237 0.15 -17.61 14.34
N ASN A 238 0.99 -17.38 13.32
CA ASN A 238 0.64 -16.67 12.09
C ASN A 238 -0.03 -15.31 12.34
N ILE A 239 0.55 -14.52 13.26
CA ILE A 239 -0.03 -13.26 13.74
C ILE A 239 0.39 -12.09 12.84
N GLY A 240 -0.61 -11.45 12.24
CA GLY A 240 -0.42 -10.23 11.46
C GLY A 240 -0.08 -9.00 12.30
N ILE A 241 -0.82 -8.79 13.40
CA ILE A 241 -0.75 -7.59 14.26
C ILE A 241 -0.53 -8.03 15.70
N LEU A 242 0.60 -7.63 16.29
CA LEU A 242 1.01 -7.96 17.64
C LEU A 242 1.45 -6.70 18.40
N PHE A 243 0.84 -6.48 19.55
CA PHE A 243 1.27 -5.52 20.55
C PHE A 243 1.84 -6.25 21.76
N SER A 244 2.97 -5.78 22.26
CA SER A 244 3.69 -6.39 23.36
C SER A 244 3.92 -5.38 24.46
N PHE A 245 3.63 -5.77 25.70
CA PHE A 245 3.89 -4.97 26.89
C PHE A 245 4.75 -5.79 27.86
N ILE A 246 6.03 -5.47 27.95
CA ILE A 246 6.98 -6.27 28.73
C ILE A 246 7.62 -5.38 29.78
N GLU A 247 7.30 -5.65 31.04
CA GLU A 247 7.89 -4.97 32.18
C GLU A 247 9.25 -5.57 32.49
N MET A 248 10.31 -4.75 32.45
CA MET A 248 11.68 -5.15 32.79
C MET A 248 12.35 -4.05 33.59
N ALA A 249 12.90 -4.39 34.75
CA ALA A 249 13.63 -3.46 35.62
C ALA A 249 12.85 -2.16 35.93
N GLY A 250 11.55 -2.28 36.21
CA GLY A 250 10.67 -1.16 36.59
C GLY A 250 10.23 -0.25 35.45
N LYS A 251 10.42 -0.67 34.19
CA LYS A 251 9.95 0.05 32.99
C LYS A 251 9.13 -0.88 32.11
N VAL A 252 8.10 -0.36 31.46
CA VAL A 252 7.30 -1.13 30.49
C VAL A 252 7.81 -0.83 29.09
N TYR A 253 8.27 -1.87 28.40
CA TYR A 253 8.66 -1.83 27.00
C TYR A 253 7.45 -2.17 26.15
N PHE A 254 6.95 -1.17 25.43
CA PHE A 254 5.92 -1.31 24.42
C PHE A 254 6.58 -1.60 23.07
N ILE A 255 6.26 -2.73 22.46
CA ILE A 255 6.75 -3.09 21.13
C ILE A 255 5.57 -3.51 20.28
N ALA A 256 5.45 -2.91 19.10
CA ALA A 256 4.34 -3.17 18.19
C ALA A 256 4.85 -3.59 16.81
N ARG A 257 4.15 -4.54 16.21
CA ARG A 257 4.41 -5.04 14.87
C ARG A 257 3.09 -5.24 14.12
N SER A 258 3.02 -4.76 12.89
CA SER A 258 1.87 -4.90 12.00
C SER A 258 2.35 -5.22 10.59
N ASN A 259 1.72 -6.19 9.95
CA ASN A 259 1.78 -6.37 8.49
C ASN A 259 0.49 -5.89 7.80
N HIS A 260 -0.36 -5.19 8.54
CA HIS A 260 -1.69 -4.79 8.10
C HIS A 260 -1.72 -3.30 7.76
N GLN A 261 -2.07 -3.00 6.51
CA GLN A 261 -1.99 -1.64 5.94
C GLN A 261 -2.85 -0.60 6.67
N PHE A 262 -3.98 -1.02 7.25
CA PHE A 262 -4.90 -0.11 7.93
C PHE A 262 -4.50 0.22 9.38
N ILE A 263 -3.42 -0.36 9.92
CA ILE A 263 -2.97 -0.11 11.30
C ILE A 263 -1.52 0.39 11.29
N ASP A 264 -1.36 1.70 11.47
CA ASP A 264 -0.07 2.35 11.69
C ASP A 264 0.34 2.22 13.15
N VAL A 265 1.28 1.31 13.43
CA VAL A 265 1.79 1.12 14.80
C VAL A 265 2.81 2.18 15.21
N GLY A 266 3.38 2.91 14.25
CA GLY A 266 4.27 4.04 14.49
C GLY A 266 3.52 5.19 15.17
N ALA A 267 2.37 5.57 14.62
CA ALA A 267 1.50 6.59 15.19
C ALA A 267 1.02 6.25 16.61
N ILE A 268 0.76 4.95 16.88
CA ILE A 268 0.43 4.47 18.23
C ILE A 268 1.63 4.64 19.17
N ALA A 269 2.83 4.23 18.74
CA ALA A 269 4.03 4.38 19.58
C ALA A 269 4.35 5.85 19.87
N GLU A 270 4.15 6.76 18.91
CA GLU A 270 4.32 8.21 19.10
C GLU A 270 3.37 8.77 20.16
N TYR A 271 2.11 8.31 20.18
CA TYR A 271 1.15 8.67 21.24
C TYR A 271 1.67 8.32 22.65
N PHE A 272 2.43 7.23 22.75
CA PHE A 272 3.08 6.76 23.98
C PHE A 272 4.48 7.34 24.21
N GLY A 273 4.89 8.36 23.45
CA GLY A 273 6.20 9.01 23.56
C GLY A 273 7.36 8.18 23.02
N GLY A 274 7.07 7.17 22.20
CA GLY A 274 8.03 6.37 21.44
C GLY A 274 8.14 6.83 19.99
N GLY A 275 8.42 5.88 19.10
CA GLY A 275 8.49 6.10 17.66
C GLY A 275 8.76 4.82 16.87
N GLY A 276 8.77 4.94 15.55
CA GLY A 276 9.08 3.84 14.64
C GLY A 276 8.45 4.03 13.27
N HIS A 277 8.27 2.91 12.56
CA HIS A 277 7.62 2.85 11.26
C HIS A 277 6.19 2.32 11.38
N PRO A 278 5.33 2.53 10.35
CA PRO A 278 3.95 2.03 10.35
C PRO A 278 3.80 0.53 10.57
N THR A 279 4.84 -0.26 10.28
CA THR A 279 4.86 -1.72 10.45
C THR A 279 5.56 -2.19 11.73
N ALA A 280 6.33 -1.31 12.38
CA ALA A 280 7.27 -1.68 13.42
C ALA A 280 7.65 -0.47 14.28
N ALA A 281 7.22 -0.47 15.55
CA ALA A 281 7.47 0.65 16.45
C ALA A 281 7.67 0.21 17.90
N SER A 282 8.20 1.13 18.73
CA SER A 282 8.44 0.87 20.15
C SER A 282 8.36 2.14 21.00
N ALA A 283 7.99 1.99 22.27
CA ALA A 283 8.04 3.05 23.27
C ALA A 283 8.51 2.48 24.62
N VAL A 284 9.08 3.34 25.47
CA VAL A 284 9.43 2.98 26.86
C VAL A 284 8.58 3.81 27.79
N LEU A 285 7.68 3.13 28.49
CA LEU A 285 6.69 3.72 29.36
C LEU A 285 7.15 3.67 30.81
N ARG A 286 6.92 4.79 31.53
CA ARG A 286 7.20 4.94 32.95
C ARG A 286 5.88 5.21 33.69
N ASP A 287 5.78 4.67 34.91
CA ASP A 287 4.74 5.05 35.88
C ASP A 287 3.28 4.82 35.44
N LYS A 288 3.03 3.86 34.53
CA LYS A 288 1.67 3.44 34.14
C LYS A 288 1.50 1.92 34.29
N PRO A 289 0.39 1.45 34.90
CA PRO A 289 0.07 0.02 34.95
C PRO A 289 -0.18 -0.57 33.55
N LEU A 290 0.27 -1.80 33.33
CA LEU A 290 0.16 -2.50 32.04
C LEU A 290 -1.28 -2.58 31.52
N ALA A 291 -2.25 -2.84 32.41
CA ALA A 291 -3.66 -2.91 32.05
C ALA A 291 -4.19 -1.60 31.44
N GLN A 292 -3.82 -0.45 32.03
CA GLN A 292 -4.23 0.85 31.52
C GLN A 292 -3.65 1.14 30.13
N ILE A 293 -2.38 0.78 29.90
CA ILE A 293 -1.73 0.99 28.61
C ILE A 293 -2.44 0.17 27.52
N LYS A 294 -2.79 -1.08 27.82
CA LYS A 294 -3.55 -1.93 26.91
C LYS A 294 -4.91 -1.30 26.57
N ASP A 295 -5.66 -0.82 27.56
CA ASP A 295 -6.96 -0.18 27.33
C ASP A 295 -6.84 1.09 26.47
N GLU A 296 -5.81 1.91 26.68
CA GLU A 296 -5.52 3.10 25.84
C GLU A 296 -5.23 2.72 24.38
N VAL A 297 -4.44 1.65 24.15
CA VAL A 297 -4.18 1.12 22.79
C VAL A 297 -5.49 0.64 22.14
N ILE A 298 -6.33 -0.09 22.88
CA ILE A 298 -7.62 -0.59 22.37
C ILE A 298 -8.54 0.57 22.00
N ALA A 299 -8.61 1.61 22.83
CA ALA A 299 -9.40 2.81 22.55
C ALA A 299 -8.91 3.52 21.28
N TYR A 300 -7.59 3.68 21.13
CA TYR A 300 -7.00 4.26 19.93
C TYR A 300 -7.33 3.44 18.68
N LEU A 301 -7.17 2.12 18.73
CA LEU A 301 -7.46 1.22 17.61
C LEU A 301 -8.93 1.31 17.16
N ASN A 302 -9.86 1.36 18.11
CA ASN A 302 -11.29 1.54 17.79
C ASN A 302 -11.58 2.87 17.09
N ALA A 303 -10.82 3.93 17.38
CA ALA A 303 -10.96 5.23 16.72
C ALA A 303 -10.22 5.31 15.37
N ALA A 304 -9.09 4.60 15.23
CA ALA A 304 -8.20 4.70 14.07
C ALA A 304 -8.57 3.75 12.92
N VAL A 305 -9.18 2.59 13.20
CA VAL A 305 -9.59 1.64 12.15
C VAL A 305 -10.73 2.26 11.34
N LYS A 306 -10.43 2.66 10.10
CA LYS A 306 -11.41 3.17 9.13
C LYS A 306 -12.55 2.17 8.98
N LYS A 307 -13.77 2.67 8.74
CA LYS A 307 -14.94 1.84 8.48
C LYS A 307 -14.68 0.97 7.24
N GLU A 308 -14.75 -0.35 7.38
CA GLU A 308 -14.69 -1.28 6.25
C GLU A 308 -15.81 -0.98 5.24
N TYR A 309 -15.51 -1.07 3.94
CA TYR A 309 -16.52 -0.97 2.88
C TYR A 309 -17.63 -2.01 3.09
N THR A 310 -18.86 -1.63 2.78
CA THR A 310 -20.04 -2.49 2.82
C THR A 310 -20.48 -2.89 1.42
N ALA A 311 -21.39 -3.86 1.31
CA ALA A 311 -21.95 -4.30 0.04
C ALA A 311 -22.54 -3.12 -0.77
N SER A 312 -23.23 -2.19 -0.10
CA SER A 312 -23.81 -1.01 -0.76
C SER A 312 -22.77 -0.08 -1.36
N ASP A 313 -21.58 -0.01 -0.78
CA ASP A 313 -20.51 0.89 -1.24
C ASP A 313 -19.87 0.39 -2.54
N ILE A 314 -20.04 -0.90 -2.84
CA ILE A 314 -19.27 -1.59 -3.89
C ILE A 314 -20.15 -2.27 -4.94
N MET A 315 -21.45 -2.42 -4.67
CA MET A 315 -22.39 -3.08 -5.57
C MET A 315 -22.72 -2.24 -6.80
N SER A 316 -23.06 -2.92 -7.89
CA SER A 316 -23.61 -2.27 -9.08
C SER A 316 -25.15 -2.24 -9.00
N TYR A 317 -25.73 -1.08 -9.27
CA TYR A 317 -27.17 -0.81 -9.37
C TYR A 317 -27.44 0.20 -10.50
N PRO A 318 -28.55 0.09 -11.27
CA PRO A 318 -29.59 -0.93 -11.22
C PRO A 318 -29.13 -2.29 -11.73
N VAL A 319 -29.67 -3.37 -11.15
CA VAL A 319 -29.32 -4.75 -11.55
C VAL A 319 -30.16 -5.16 -12.75
N LYS A 320 -29.51 -5.57 -13.84
CA LYS A 320 -30.19 -6.21 -14.97
C LYS A 320 -30.64 -7.63 -14.57
N PHE A 321 -31.93 -7.92 -14.71
CA PHE A 321 -32.53 -9.22 -14.39
C PHE A 321 -33.45 -9.70 -15.51
N ILE A 322 -33.89 -10.97 -15.40
CA ILE A 322 -34.94 -11.57 -16.23
C ILE A 322 -36.02 -12.19 -15.34
N THR A 323 -37.17 -12.57 -15.90
CA THR A 323 -38.25 -13.25 -15.16
C THR A 323 -38.18 -14.77 -15.33
N GLU A 324 -38.76 -15.52 -14.39
CA GLU A 324 -38.73 -16.99 -14.38
C GLU A 324 -39.29 -17.65 -15.67
N ASP A 325 -40.22 -16.97 -16.36
CA ASP A 325 -40.87 -17.43 -17.59
C ASP A 325 -40.17 -16.95 -18.88
N THR A 326 -39.08 -16.18 -18.76
CA THR A 326 -38.28 -15.77 -19.93
C THR A 326 -37.74 -17.00 -20.64
N SER A 327 -37.75 -17.04 -21.97
CA SER A 327 -37.19 -18.17 -22.73
C SER A 327 -35.66 -18.22 -22.64
N VAL A 328 -35.08 -19.42 -22.75
CA VAL A 328 -33.62 -19.62 -22.78
C VAL A 328 -32.95 -18.77 -23.87
N GLU A 329 -33.53 -18.71 -25.07
CA GLU A 329 -33.00 -17.89 -26.16
C GLU A 329 -33.01 -16.39 -25.82
N HIS A 330 -34.11 -15.88 -25.28
CA HIS A 330 -34.22 -14.47 -24.95
C HIS A 330 -33.29 -14.09 -23.78
N ALA A 331 -33.14 -14.98 -22.80
CA ALA A 331 -32.17 -14.83 -21.72
C ALA A 331 -30.74 -14.76 -22.27
N LYS A 332 -30.40 -15.62 -23.26
CA LYS A 332 -29.08 -15.61 -23.90
C LYS A 332 -28.84 -14.34 -24.68
N GLN A 333 -29.83 -13.86 -25.44
CA GLN A 333 -29.75 -12.59 -26.15
C GLN A 333 -29.55 -11.41 -25.18
N THR A 334 -30.24 -11.44 -24.04
CA THR A 334 -30.09 -10.43 -22.98
C THR A 334 -28.66 -10.42 -22.41
N MET A 335 -28.10 -11.60 -22.13
CA MET A 335 -26.70 -11.75 -21.70
C MET A 335 -25.70 -11.18 -22.71
N VAL A 336 -25.89 -11.47 -24.01
CA VAL A 336 -25.01 -10.97 -25.07
C VAL A 336 -25.12 -9.46 -25.19
N LYS A 337 -26.35 -8.92 -25.25
CA LYS A 337 -26.60 -7.48 -25.38
C LYS A 337 -26.01 -6.67 -24.21
N ALA A 338 -26.13 -7.19 -23.00
CA ALA A 338 -25.62 -6.53 -21.81
C ALA A 338 -24.15 -6.91 -21.48
N ASN A 339 -23.50 -7.75 -22.30
CA ASN A 339 -22.18 -8.31 -22.05
C ASN A 339 -22.02 -8.96 -20.65
N PHE A 340 -23.04 -9.71 -20.21
CA PHE A 340 -23.07 -10.39 -18.93
C PHE A 340 -23.00 -11.90 -19.10
N ASN A 341 -22.26 -12.59 -18.23
CA ASN A 341 -22.18 -14.05 -18.19
C ASN A 341 -23.19 -14.70 -17.23
N THR A 342 -23.99 -13.90 -16.53
CA THR A 342 -24.94 -14.37 -15.50
C THR A 342 -26.06 -13.36 -15.36
N LEU A 343 -27.27 -13.81 -15.06
CA LEU A 343 -28.42 -12.94 -14.80
C LEU A 343 -29.18 -13.45 -13.57
N PRO A 344 -29.55 -12.57 -12.64
CA PRO A 344 -30.57 -12.86 -11.64
C PRO A 344 -31.92 -13.10 -12.31
N VAL A 345 -32.66 -14.07 -11.79
CA VAL A 345 -34.01 -14.43 -12.23
C VAL A 345 -34.98 -14.03 -11.12
N LEU A 346 -35.96 -13.19 -11.45
CA LEU A 346 -36.98 -12.74 -10.52
C LEU A 346 -38.31 -13.46 -10.73
N LYS A 347 -39.01 -13.69 -9.63
CA LYS A 347 -40.41 -14.15 -9.56
C LYS A 347 -41.20 -13.15 -8.73
N GLN A 348 -42.21 -12.52 -9.31
CA GLN A 348 -43.04 -11.52 -8.63
C GLN A 348 -42.21 -10.43 -7.92
N GLY A 349 -41.10 -10.00 -8.54
CA GLY A 349 -40.19 -8.97 -7.99
C GLY A 349 -39.18 -9.47 -6.96
N LYS A 350 -39.25 -10.73 -6.53
CA LYS A 350 -38.30 -11.35 -5.60
C LYS A 350 -37.26 -12.20 -6.32
N LEU A 351 -36.06 -12.31 -5.76
CA LEU A 351 -35.00 -13.16 -6.31
C LEU A 351 -35.40 -14.63 -6.21
N ALA A 352 -35.53 -15.31 -7.36
CA ALA A 352 -35.94 -16.71 -7.45
C ALA A 352 -34.80 -17.65 -7.85
N GLY A 353 -33.78 -17.13 -8.53
CA GLY A 353 -32.65 -17.92 -8.96
C GLY A 353 -31.60 -17.09 -9.68
N ILE A 354 -30.56 -17.76 -10.14
CA ILE A 354 -29.53 -17.23 -11.03
C ILE A 354 -29.36 -18.18 -12.20
N VAL A 355 -29.20 -17.63 -13.41
CA VAL A 355 -28.82 -18.42 -14.57
C VAL A 355 -27.48 -17.94 -15.13
N THR A 356 -26.58 -18.87 -15.43
CA THR A 356 -25.28 -18.56 -16.05
C THR A 356 -25.30 -18.79 -17.55
N ARG A 357 -24.36 -18.17 -18.25
CA ARG A 357 -24.15 -18.37 -19.69
C ARG A 357 -23.97 -19.85 -20.04
N LYS A 358 -23.29 -20.60 -19.18
CA LYS A 358 -23.04 -22.04 -19.34
C LYS A 358 -24.33 -22.85 -19.26
N ASP A 359 -25.24 -22.48 -18.37
CA ASP A 359 -26.53 -23.17 -18.22
C ASP A 359 -27.40 -22.97 -19.47
N LEU A 360 -27.43 -21.73 -19.98
CA LEU A 360 -28.14 -21.41 -21.22
C LEU A 360 -27.51 -22.07 -22.45
N ASP A 361 -26.17 -22.09 -22.56
CA ASP A 361 -25.47 -22.74 -23.67
C ASP A 361 -25.76 -24.25 -23.72
N LYS A 362 -25.81 -24.92 -22.57
CA LYS A 362 -26.22 -26.32 -22.47
C LYS A 362 -27.68 -26.51 -22.91
N ALA A 363 -28.59 -25.66 -22.44
CA ALA A 363 -30.00 -25.75 -22.81
C ALA A 363 -30.21 -25.54 -24.33
N LEU A 364 -29.50 -24.58 -24.93
CA LEU A 364 -29.52 -24.33 -26.37
C LEU A 364 -28.96 -25.49 -27.19
N PHE A 365 -27.85 -26.09 -26.73
CA PHE A 365 -27.27 -27.27 -27.36
C PHE A 365 -28.26 -28.44 -27.43
N HIS A 366 -29.09 -28.59 -26.39
CA HIS A 366 -30.17 -29.58 -26.34
C HIS A 366 -31.51 -29.10 -26.95
N GLN A 367 -31.49 -28.03 -27.77
CA GLN A 367 -32.65 -27.51 -28.52
C GLN A 367 -33.79 -26.97 -27.63
N PHE A 368 -33.51 -26.56 -26.40
CA PHE A 368 -34.50 -26.00 -25.47
C PHE A 368 -34.64 -24.47 -25.54
N ALA A 369 -34.48 -23.89 -26.73
CA ALA A 369 -34.49 -22.44 -26.93
C ALA A 369 -35.76 -21.74 -26.40
N ASN A 370 -36.93 -22.38 -26.58
CA ASN A 370 -38.24 -21.85 -26.17
C ASN A 370 -38.63 -22.21 -24.72
N SER A 371 -37.85 -23.07 -24.06
CA SER A 371 -38.13 -23.46 -22.67
C SER A 371 -37.92 -22.29 -21.71
N PRO A 372 -38.68 -22.21 -20.61
CA PRO A 372 -38.52 -21.15 -19.63
C PRO A 372 -37.24 -21.34 -18.80
N VAL A 373 -36.58 -20.24 -18.42
CA VAL A 373 -35.32 -20.26 -17.66
C VAL A 373 -35.45 -20.89 -16.28
N LYS A 374 -36.64 -20.90 -15.67
CA LYS A 374 -36.88 -21.53 -14.36
C LYS A 374 -36.51 -23.01 -14.28
N LEU A 375 -36.44 -23.70 -15.42
CA LEU A 375 -36.03 -25.11 -15.50
C LEU A 375 -34.51 -25.31 -15.51
N TYR A 376 -33.74 -24.25 -15.75
CA TYR A 376 -32.28 -24.30 -15.94
C TYR A 376 -31.53 -23.37 -14.96
N MET A 377 -32.23 -22.53 -14.22
CA MET A 377 -31.64 -21.66 -13.21
C MET A 377 -31.21 -22.44 -11.97
N ASN A 378 -30.20 -21.96 -11.28
CA ASN A 378 -29.90 -22.39 -9.92
C ASN A 378 -30.78 -21.61 -8.94
N THR A 379 -31.54 -22.32 -8.11
CA THR A 379 -32.40 -21.76 -7.06
C THR A 379 -31.67 -21.56 -5.73
N ASP A 380 -30.57 -22.28 -5.50
CA ASP A 380 -29.75 -22.15 -4.30
C ASP A 380 -28.75 -21.00 -4.50
N VAL A 381 -29.26 -19.78 -4.31
CA VAL A 381 -28.51 -18.55 -4.56
C VAL A 381 -27.94 -18.03 -3.26
N VAL A 382 -26.60 -17.98 -3.18
CA VAL A 382 -25.90 -17.29 -2.10
C VAL A 382 -26.10 -15.79 -2.24
N THR A 383 -26.68 -15.16 -1.21
CA THR A 383 -26.93 -13.72 -1.16
C THR A 383 -26.24 -13.07 0.05
N ILE A 384 -26.21 -11.74 0.03
CA ILE A 384 -25.73 -10.86 1.12
C ILE A 384 -26.69 -9.68 1.30
N LYS A 385 -26.60 -8.98 2.43
CA LYS A 385 -27.35 -7.74 2.69
C LYS A 385 -26.54 -6.51 2.29
N SER A 386 -27.20 -5.36 2.15
CA SER A 386 -26.51 -4.11 1.78
C SER A 386 -25.47 -3.64 2.80
N ASP A 387 -25.61 -4.00 4.07
CA ASP A 387 -24.70 -3.65 5.16
C ASP A 387 -23.57 -4.68 5.38
N THR A 388 -23.52 -5.75 4.57
CA THR A 388 -22.52 -6.81 4.73
C THR A 388 -21.10 -6.27 4.49
N PRO A 389 -20.13 -6.45 5.41
CA PRO A 389 -18.77 -5.94 5.27
C PRO A 389 -17.95 -6.63 4.16
N LEU A 390 -16.99 -5.90 3.58
CA LEU A 390 -16.13 -6.38 2.49
C LEU A 390 -15.40 -7.68 2.80
N SER A 391 -14.92 -7.86 4.03
CA SER A 391 -14.30 -9.08 4.54
C SER A 391 -15.21 -10.30 4.42
N GLU A 392 -16.46 -10.19 4.84
CA GLU A 392 -17.44 -11.27 4.72
C GLU A 392 -17.81 -11.53 3.24
N ILE A 393 -17.91 -10.47 2.44
CA ILE A 393 -18.14 -10.60 0.99
C ILE A 393 -17.01 -11.42 0.36
N ARG A 394 -15.74 -11.11 0.67
CA ARG A 394 -14.56 -11.85 0.20
C ARG A 394 -14.62 -13.32 0.60
N GLU A 395 -14.98 -13.60 1.84
CA GLU A 395 -15.11 -14.96 2.35
C GLU A 395 -16.17 -15.74 1.57
N LYS A 396 -17.36 -15.15 1.36
CA LYS A 396 -18.42 -15.76 0.56
C LYS A 396 -18.00 -16.07 -0.87
N PHE A 397 -17.22 -15.21 -1.52
CA PHE A 397 -16.64 -15.49 -2.84
C PHE A 397 -15.67 -16.68 -2.83
N ARG A 398 -14.87 -16.82 -1.76
CA ARG A 398 -13.88 -17.88 -1.58
C ARG A 398 -14.54 -19.23 -1.29
N GLU A 399 -15.39 -19.30 -0.27
CA GLU A 399 -16.01 -20.55 0.20
C GLU A 399 -16.96 -21.16 -0.83
N ASN A 400 -17.74 -20.31 -1.50
CA ASN A 400 -18.80 -20.78 -2.41
C ASN A 400 -18.32 -20.89 -3.86
N ASN A 401 -17.07 -20.50 -4.16
CA ASN A 401 -16.49 -20.44 -5.50
C ASN A 401 -17.41 -19.80 -6.57
N ILE A 402 -18.14 -18.76 -6.16
CA ILE A 402 -19.09 -18.04 -7.01
C ILE A 402 -18.40 -16.87 -7.72
N GLY A 403 -18.95 -16.46 -8.88
CA GLY A 403 -18.45 -15.32 -9.65
C GLY A 403 -19.17 -14.01 -9.35
N ARG A 404 -20.36 -14.08 -8.72
CA ARG A 404 -21.24 -12.95 -8.43
C ARG A 404 -22.05 -13.19 -7.16
N LEU A 405 -22.34 -12.12 -6.42
CA LEU A 405 -23.14 -12.10 -5.20
C LEU A 405 -24.28 -11.08 -5.34
N PRO A 406 -25.54 -11.52 -5.44
CA PRO A 406 -26.68 -10.62 -5.33
C PRO A 406 -26.79 -10.03 -3.92
N VAL A 407 -27.06 -8.73 -3.85
CA VAL A 407 -27.37 -8.01 -2.63
C VAL A 407 -28.89 -7.95 -2.50
N VAL A 408 -29.42 -8.51 -1.43
CA VAL A 408 -30.86 -8.65 -1.19
C VAL A 408 -31.19 -8.17 0.21
N ASP A 409 -32.08 -7.17 0.30
CA ASP A 409 -32.66 -6.71 1.55
C ASP A 409 -34.17 -6.96 1.49
N GLU A 410 -34.73 -7.60 2.53
CA GLU A 410 -36.17 -7.87 2.64
C GLU A 410 -36.76 -8.55 1.37
N ASP A 411 -36.04 -9.54 0.83
CA ASP A 411 -36.33 -10.27 -0.43
C ASP A 411 -36.26 -9.44 -1.73
N VAL A 412 -35.88 -8.16 -1.66
CA VAL A 412 -35.75 -7.28 -2.82
C VAL A 412 -34.30 -7.24 -3.29
N LEU A 413 -34.07 -7.49 -4.59
CA LEU A 413 -32.75 -7.39 -5.20
C LEU A 413 -32.31 -5.91 -5.25
N ARG A 414 -31.34 -5.54 -4.41
CA ARG A 414 -30.80 -4.18 -4.29
C ARG A 414 -29.56 -3.92 -5.12
N GLY A 415 -28.79 -4.96 -5.43
CA GLY A 415 -27.52 -4.81 -6.12
C GLY A 415 -26.90 -6.14 -6.52
N ILE A 416 -25.78 -6.08 -7.21
CA ILE A 416 -24.95 -7.25 -7.49
C ILE A 416 -23.47 -6.88 -7.40
N ILE A 417 -22.68 -7.75 -6.80
CA ILE A 417 -21.23 -7.61 -6.66
C ILE A 417 -20.57 -8.70 -7.49
N THR A 418 -19.53 -8.35 -8.24
CA THR A 418 -18.72 -9.29 -9.03
C THR A 418 -17.29 -9.37 -8.48
N ARG A 419 -16.54 -10.42 -8.85
CA ARG A 419 -15.10 -10.50 -8.51
C ARG A 419 -14.30 -9.32 -9.04
N THR A 420 -14.70 -8.75 -10.18
CA THR A 420 -14.06 -7.55 -10.75
C THR A 420 -14.26 -6.32 -9.88
N ASP A 421 -15.42 -6.21 -9.22
CA ASP A 421 -15.71 -5.10 -8.31
C ASP A 421 -14.82 -5.19 -7.06
N LEU A 422 -14.67 -6.39 -6.49
CA LEU A 422 -13.71 -6.64 -5.41
C LEU A 422 -12.27 -6.31 -5.81
N PHE A 423 -11.83 -6.78 -6.98
CA PHE A 423 -10.46 -6.56 -7.44
C PHE A 423 -10.13 -5.07 -7.60
N ARG A 424 -11.08 -4.28 -8.10
CA ARG A 424 -10.91 -2.84 -8.28
C ARG A 424 -10.66 -2.13 -6.96
N ILE A 425 -11.45 -2.44 -5.93
CA ILE A 425 -11.30 -1.82 -4.60
C ILE A 425 -9.98 -2.19 -3.97
N LEU A 426 -9.60 -3.48 -4.06
CA LEU A 426 -8.31 -3.94 -3.56
C LEU A 426 -7.14 -3.22 -4.27
N HIS A 427 -7.29 -2.88 -5.54
CA HIS A 427 -6.29 -2.12 -6.29
C HIS A 427 -6.26 -0.63 -5.92
N ASP A 428 -7.43 -0.01 -5.75
CA ASP A 428 -7.55 1.40 -5.36
C ASP A 428 -7.04 1.64 -3.93
N ASP A 429 -7.33 0.74 -2.99
CA ASP A 429 -6.74 0.75 -1.63
C ASP A 429 -5.21 0.57 -1.68
N TYR A 430 -4.72 -0.35 -2.53
CA TYR A 430 -3.28 -0.58 -2.70
C TYR A 430 -2.55 0.65 -3.27
N LEU A 431 -3.19 1.44 -4.13
CA LEU A 431 -2.63 2.65 -4.73
C LEU A 431 -2.75 3.88 -3.83
N SER A 432 -3.80 3.98 -3.00
CA SER A 432 -4.06 5.16 -2.18
C SER A 432 -3.25 5.23 -0.87
N ASP A 433 -2.76 4.09 -0.34
CA ASP A 433 -1.94 4.06 0.88
C ASP A 433 -0.44 4.26 0.63
N ARG A 434 0.03 4.18 -0.63
CA ARG A 434 1.40 4.59 -1.01
C ARG A 434 1.50 6.09 -1.23
N GLY A 435 1.11 6.86 -0.22
CA GLY A 435 1.54 8.24 -0.03
C GLY A 435 3.03 8.30 0.27
N GLY A 436 3.86 8.20 -0.77
CA GLY A 436 5.31 8.39 -0.69
C GLY A 436 6.10 7.08 -0.78
N LEU A 437 6.30 6.58 -2.00
CA LEU A 437 7.59 6.04 -2.47
C LEU A 437 7.47 5.65 -3.96
N ARG A 438 8.31 6.31 -4.76
CA ARG A 438 8.69 6.07 -6.17
C ARG A 438 7.59 6.25 -7.23
N GLU A 439 7.42 7.52 -7.61
CA GLU A 439 7.47 7.88 -9.03
C GLU A 439 8.76 7.30 -9.64
N THR A 440 8.66 6.21 -10.38
CA THR A 440 9.45 5.93 -11.58
C THR A 440 9.04 4.57 -12.13
N SER A 441 8.72 4.55 -13.42
CA SER A 441 8.55 3.35 -14.25
C SER A 441 7.18 2.66 -14.28
N PHE A 442 6.07 3.41 -14.32
CA PHE A 442 4.92 3.15 -15.21
C PHE A 442 4.05 4.40 -15.19
N ARG A 443 3.94 5.11 -16.33
CA ARG A 443 2.90 6.14 -16.51
C ARG A 443 1.54 5.43 -16.53
N GLN A 444 0.96 5.19 -15.36
CA GLN A 444 -0.47 4.96 -15.21
C GLN A 444 -1.00 6.15 -14.44
N TYR A 445 -1.83 6.96 -15.11
CA TYR A 445 -2.55 8.06 -14.50
C TYR A 445 -3.35 7.53 -13.30
N PRO A 446 -3.08 7.99 -12.07
CA PRO A 446 -3.87 7.59 -10.93
C PRO A 446 -5.23 8.30 -10.99
N PHE A 447 -6.32 7.54 -11.01
CA PHE A 447 -7.66 8.03 -10.64
C PHE A 447 -7.76 8.24 -9.12
N SER A 448 -6.77 8.93 -8.53
CA SER A 448 -6.76 9.27 -7.11
C SER A 448 -7.20 10.72 -6.94
N LYS A 449 -8.32 10.92 -6.23
CA LYS A 449 -8.80 12.17 -5.60
C LYS A 449 -8.06 13.43 -6.07
N ILE A 450 -8.63 14.14 -7.03
CA ILE A 450 -8.21 15.51 -7.36
C ILE A 450 -8.35 16.33 -6.08
N SER A 451 -7.26 16.91 -5.58
CA SER A 451 -7.34 17.78 -4.40
C SER A 451 -8.24 18.98 -4.71
N HIS A 452 -9.10 19.42 -3.78
CA HIS A 452 -9.89 20.65 -3.93
C HIS A 452 -9.07 21.85 -4.45
N LYS A 453 -7.77 21.90 -4.12
CA LYS A 453 -6.81 22.92 -4.58
C LYS A 453 -6.55 22.95 -6.09
N GLN A 454 -6.84 21.88 -6.84
CA GLN A 454 -6.75 21.86 -8.31
C GLN A 454 -8.02 22.44 -8.94
N PHE A 455 -9.20 22.12 -8.40
CA PHE A 455 -10.47 22.69 -8.83
C PHE A 455 -10.51 24.21 -8.63
N ASP A 456 -10.09 24.69 -7.45
CA ASP A 456 -10.07 26.11 -7.10
C ASP A 456 -9.15 26.96 -8.00
N LYS A 457 -8.16 26.33 -8.64
CA LYS A 457 -7.20 27.01 -9.53
C LYS A 457 -7.66 27.06 -10.98
N VAL A 458 -8.47 26.11 -11.42
CA VAL A 458 -8.82 25.90 -12.84
C VAL A 458 -10.22 26.41 -13.14
N LEU A 459 -11.20 26.12 -12.27
CA LEU A 459 -12.58 26.55 -12.46
C LEU A 459 -12.82 27.94 -11.85
N PRO A 460 -13.60 28.81 -12.53
CA PRO A 460 -14.17 30.01 -11.92
C PRO A 460 -15.02 29.66 -10.69
N LYS A 461 -15.03 30.55 -9.69
CA LYS A 461 -15.77 30.36 -8.43
C LYS A 461 -17.27 30.18 -8.69
N GLU A 462 -17.78 30.83 -9.73
CA GLU A 462 -19.17 30.79 -10.16
C GLU A 462 -19.57 29.38 -10.61
N ILE A 463 -18.71 28.69 -11.38
CA ILE A 463 -18.95 27.31 -11.83
C ILE A 463 -18.87 26.34 -10.65
N LEU A 464 -17.88 26.52 -9.77
CA LEU A 464 -17.75 25.65 -8.60
C LEU A 464 -18.98 25.76 -7.68
N SER A 465 -19.45 26.98 -7.42
CA SER A 465 -20.68 27.22 -6.65
C SER A 465 -21.90 26.61 -7.33
N LEU A 466 -22.00 26.73 -8.66
CA LEU A 466 -23.08 26.12 -9.42
C LEU A 466 -23.10 24.60 -9.28
N LEU A 467 -21.96 23.93 -9.45
CA LEU A 467 -21.84 22.48 -9.30
C LEU A 467 -22.17 22.02 -7.88
N GLN A 468 -21.74 22.76 -6.85
CA GLN A 468 -22.10 22.49 -5.46
C GLN A 468 -23.60 22.58 -5.22
N THR A 469 -24.26 23.62 -5.74
CA THR A 469 -25.72 23.77 -5.63
C THR A 469 -26.46 22.64 -6.35
N ILE A 470 -26.03 22.27 -7.56
CA ILE A 470 -26.61 21.13 -8.29
C ILE A 470 -26.38 19.82 -7.53
N GLY A 471 -25.23 19.66 -6.90
CA GLY A 471 -24.91 18.55 -6.01
C GLY A 471 -25.90 18.41 -4.86
N THR A 472 -26.17 19.51 -4.15
CA THR A 472 -27.17 19.55 -3.06
C THR A 472 -28.57 19.23 -3.58
N LEU A 473 -28.97 19.77 -4.75
CA LEU A 473 -30.26 19.42 -5.37
C LEU A 473 -30.34 17.93 -5.74
N ALA A 474 -29.23 17.31 -6.14
CA ALA A 474 -29.20 15.88 -6.40
C ALA A 474 -29.45 15.09 -5.11
N ASP A 475 -28.82 15.46 -4.01
CA ASP A 475 -29.02 14.83 -2.70
C ASP A 475 -30.45 14.98 -2.19
N ASP A 476 -31.00 16.20 -2.22
CA ASP A 476 -32.35 16.52 -1.73
C ASP A 476 -33.44 15.72 -2.44
N TYR A 477 -33.24 15.43 -3.72
CA TYR A 477 -34.20 14.70 -4.57
C TYR A 477 -33.79 13.24 -4.82
N GLY A 478 -32.73 12.75 -4.18
CA GLY A 478 -32.30 11.34 -4.24
C GLY A 478 -31.73 10.91 -5.60
N PHE A 479 -31.09 11.82 -6.33
CA PHE A 479 -30.34 11.56 -7.56
C PHE A 479 -28.85 11.41 -7.27
N GLN A 480 -28.18 10.64 -8.12
CA GLN A 480 -26.71 10.57 -8.14
C GLN A 480 -26.25 11.33 -9.38
N ALA A 481 -25.53 12.42 -9.20
CA ALA A 481 -25.16 13.34 -10.27
C ALA A 481 -23.65 13.38 -10.48
N TYR A 482 -23.24 13.45 -11.74
CA TYR A 482 -21.85 13.37 -12.14
C TYR A 482 -21.56 14.38 -13.25
N VAL A 483 -20.51 15.18 -13.12
CA VAL A 483 -19.92 15.84 -14.30
C VAL A 483 -19.07 14.82 -15.05
N VAL A 484 -19.12 14.82 -16.38
CA VAL A 484 -18.51 13.74 -17.19
C VAL A 484 -17.71 14.26 -18.38
N GLY A 485 -16.96 13.36 -19.02
CA GLY A 485 -16.49 13.58 -20.39
C GLY A 485 -15.38 14.63 -20.52
N GLY A 486 -15.54 15.50 -21.53
CA GLY A 486 -14.55 16.52 -21.90
C GLY A 486 -14.32 17.52 -20.76
N PHE A 487 -15.37 17.88 -20.03
CA PHE A 487 -15.27 18.76 -18.86
C PHE A 487 -14.27 18.23 -17.83
N VAL A 488 -14.43 16.98 -17.43
CA VAL A 488 -13.57 16.33 -16.41
C VAL A 488 -12.13 16.25 -16.89
N ARG A 489 -11.93 15.83 -18.13
CA ARG A 489 -10.60 15.74 -18.76
C ARG A 489 -9.91 17.10 -18.78
N ASP A 490 -10.62 18.15 -19.17
CA ASP A 490 -10.03 19.47 -19.36
C ASP A 490 -9.68 20.10 -18.00
N VAL A 491 -10.53 19.92 -16.98
CA VAL A 491 -10.22 20.29 -15.59
C VAL A 491 -8.95 19.58 -15.10
N LEU A 492 -8.83 18.27 -15.36
CA LEU A 492 -7.64 17.48 -15.00
C LEU A 492 -6.37 17.95 -15.70
N LEU A 493 -6.48 18.45 -16.93
CA LEU A 493 -5.38 18.99 -17.71
C LEU A 493 -5.08 20.46 -17.42
N GLY A 494 -5.87 21.11 -16.56
CA GLY A 494 -5.72 22.53 -16.21
C GLY A 494 -6.26 23.49 -17.28
N TYR A 495 -7.06 23.01 -18.23
CA TYR A 495 -7.74 23.84 -19.21
C TYR A 495 -9.07 24.36 -18.65
N LYS A 496 -9.39 25.61 -18.96
CA LYS A 496 -10.69 26.19 -18.65
C LYS A 496 -11.71 25.67 -19.67
N ASN A 497 -12.68 24.90 -19.20
CA ASN A 497 -13.81 24.44 -20.00
C ASN A 497 -15.12 24.89 -19.32
N PHE A 498 -16.06 25.38 -20.14
CA PHE A 498 -17.37 25.89 -19.73
C PHE A 498 -18.53 25.00 -20.21
N ASP A 499 -18.25 23.94 -20.96
CA ASP A 499 -19.24 22.96 -21.41
C ASP A 499 -19.50 21.97 -20.26
N ILE A 500 -20.56 22.25 -19.48
CA ILE A 500 -20.91 21.44 -18.31
C ILE A 500 -21.83 20.30 -18.76
N ASP A 501 -21.24 19.12 -18.92
CA ASP A 501 -21.96 17.86 -19.15
C ASP A 501 -22.23 17.15 -17.82
N ILE A 502 -23.51 17.04 -17.44
CA ILE A 502 -23.97 16.31 -16.27
C ILE A 502 -24.69 15.03 -16.69
N VAL A 503 -24.26 13.90 -16.14
CA VAL A 503 -25.00 12.65 -16.21
C VAL A 503 -25.58 12.35 -14.85
N VAL A 504 -26.84 11.94 -14.81
CA VAL A 504 -27.48 11.44 -13.60
C VAL A 504 -27.90 9.98 -13.73
N GLU A 505 -27.76 9.23 -12.65
CA GLU A 505 -28.44 7.94 -12.54
C GLU A 505 -29.91 8.19 -12.20
N ARG A 506 -30.84 7.53 -12.91
CA ARG A 506 -32.31 7.76 -12.95
C ARG A 506 -32.72 8.79 -14.01
N ASP A 507 -33.86 9.47 -13.83
CA ASP A 507 -34.47 10.33 -14.84
C ASP A 507 -33.79 11.71 -14.92
N GLY A 508 -32.93 11.88 -15.93
CA GLY A 508 -32.25 13.16 -16.19
C GLY A 508 -33.15 14.27 -16.68
N ILE A 509 -34.30 13.96 -17.29
CA ILE A 509 -35.26 15.00 -17.71
C ILE A 509 -35.95 15.57 -16.47
N ALA A 510 -36.36 14.71 -15.54
CA ALA A 510 -36.92 15.15 -14.26
C ALA A 510 -35.91 16.00 -13.48
N PHE A 511 -34.64 15.58 -13.45
CA PHE A 511 -33.59 16.35 -12.78
C PHE A 511 -33.33 17.72 -13.44
N ALA A 512 -33.34 17.78 -14.77
CA ALA A 512 -33.22 19.05 -15.51
C ALA A 512 -34.35 20.04 -15.17
N GLN A 513 -35.58 19.55 -14.97
CA GLN A 513 -36.70 20.39 -14.53
C GLN A 513 -36.49 20.95 -13.13
N ILE A 514 -35.93 20.16 -12.21
CA ILE A 514 -35.60 20.60 -10.84
C ILE A 514 -34.57 21.74 -10.89
N ILE A 515 -33.49 21.55 -11.65
CA ILE A 515 -32.45 22.58 -11.85
C ILE A 515 -33.06 23.84 -12.47
N ALA A 516 -33.86 23.68 -13.53
CA ALA A 516 -34.46 24.82 -14.23
C ALA A 516 -35.37 25.65 -13.31
N ASN A 517 -36.18 24.99 -12.46
CA ASN A 517 -37.03 25.65 -11.49
C ASN A 517 -36.22 26.38 -10.41
N HIS A 518 -35.15 25.77 -9.91
CA HIS A 518 -34.30 26.38 -8.88
C HIS A 518 -33.62 27.66 -9.37
N PHE A 519 -33.07 27.64 -10.60
CA PHE A 519 -32.35 28.77 -11.17
C PHE A 519 -33.22 29.74 -11.98
N SER A 520 -34.55 29.54 -12.02
CA SER A 520 -35.46 30.29 -12.90
C SER A 520 -34.99 30.29 -14.38
N ALA A 521 -34.44 29.16 -14.81
CA ALA A 521 -33.81 28.95 -16.10
C ALA A 521 -34.78 28.36 -17.12
N ARG A 522 -34.47 28.49 -18.41
CA ARG A 522 -35.21 27.81 -19.49
C ARG A 522 -34.58 26.45 -19.75
N TYR A 523 -35.36 25.47 -20.19
CA TYR A 523 -34.83 24.16 -20.56
C TYR A 523 -35.49 23.61 -21.81
N VAL A 524 -34.75 22.80 -22.57
CA VAL A 524 -35.21 22.10 -23.77
C VAL A 524 -34.99 20.61 -23.58
N VAL A 525 -36.04 19.81 -23.83
CA VAL A 525 -36.00 18.35 -23.61
C VAL A 525 -35.92 17.60 -24.92
N HIS A 526 -35.04 16.61 -24.99
CA HIS A 526 -34.92 15.66 -26.08
C HIS A 526 -35.30 14.25 -25.60
N GLN A 527 -36.60 13.98 -25.58
CA GLN A 527 -37.17 12.75 -24.98
C GLN A 527 -36.65 11.45 -25.63
N LYS A 528 -36.39 11.46 -26.94
CA LYS A 528 -35.81 10.30 -27.67
C LYS A 528 -34.41 9.92 -27.22
N PHE A 529 -33.69 10.84 -26.59
CA PHE A 529 -32.32 10.62 -26.11
C PHE A 529 -32.24 10.69 -24.58
N ALA A 530 -33.36 10.87 -23.87
CA ALA A 530 -33.34 11.07 -22.41
C ALA A 530 -32.32 12.13 -21.95
N THR A 531 -32.20 13.21 -22.75
CA THR A 531 -31.34 14.36 -22.46
C THR A 531 -32.15 15.65 -22.41
N ALA A 532 -31.62 16.65 -21.71
CA ALA A 532 -32.18 17.99 -21.64
C ALA A 532 -31.05 19.02 -21.54
N VAL A 533 -31.27 20.20 -22.12
CA VAL A 533 -30.34 21.34 -21.99
C VAL A 533 -31.00 22.40 -21.13
N VAL A 534 -30.32 22.85 -20.08
CA VAL A 534 -30.76 23.95 -19.20
C VAL A 534 -29.95 25.20 -19.54
N ALA A 535 -30.63 26.28 -19.93
CA ALA A 535 -30.03 27.57 -20.25
C ALA A 535 -30.28 28.55 -19.08
N LEU A 536 -29.22 28.85 -18.33
CA LEU A 536 -29.24 29.75 -17.18
C LEU A 536 -29.43 31.22 -17.62
N PRO A 537 -29.92 32.11 -16.73
CA PRO A 537 -30.17 33.51 -17.06
C PRO A 537 -28.93 34.32 -17.48
N ASP A 538 -27.74 33.89 -17.07
CA ASP A 538 -26.44 34.47 -17.43
C ASP A 538 -25.89 33.99 -18.78
N GLY A 539 -26.62 33.09 -19.46
CA GLY A 539 -26.27 32.54 -20.77
C GLY A 539 -25.47 31.25 -20.73
N LEU A 540 -25.16 30.71 -19.55
CA LEU A 540 -24.49 29.41 -19.42
C LEU A 540 -25.46 28.26 -19.73
N HIS A 541 -24.97 27.24 -20.43
CA HIS A 541 -25.75 26.06 -20.81
C HIS A 541 -25.22 24.83 -20.06
N ILE A 542 -26.15 24.00 -19.57
CA ILE A 542 -25.87 22.76 -18.85
C ILE A 542 -26.55 21.63 -19.61
N ASP A 543 -25.76 20.69 -20.12
CA ASP A 543 -26.25 19.49 -20.77
C ASP A 543 -26.48 18.41 -19.72
N ILE A 544 -27.71 17.90 -19.63
CA ILE A 544 -28.11 16.89 -18.67
C ILE A 544 -28.53 15.64 -19.43
N ALA A 545 -27.90 14.52 -19.09
CA ALA A 545 -28.18 13.22 -19.66
C ALA A 545 -28.52 12.18 -18.60
N THR A 546 -29.40 11.26 -18.95
CA THR A 546 -29.65 10.05 -18.15
C THR A 546 -28.55 9.02 -18.42
N ALA A 547 -27.96 8.46 -17.37
CA ALA A 547 -27.01 7.34 -17.48
C ALA A 547 -27.69 6.17 -18.21
N ARG A 548 -27.06 5.72 -19.30
CA ARG A 548 -27.71 4.77 -20.22
C ARG A 548 -26.76 3.77 -20.84
N LEU A 549 -27.29 2.63 -21.25
CA LEU A 549 -26.68 1.73 -22.23
C LEU A 549 -27.24 2.05 -23.61
N GLU A 550 -26.39 1.92 -24.63
CA GLU A 550 -26.77 2.12 -26.02
C GLU A 550 -26.58 0.81 -26.79
N TYR A 551 -27.59 0.43 -27.55
CA TYR A 551 -27.51 -0.68 -28.48
C TYR A 551 -27.75 -0.22 -29.91
N TYR A 552 -26.83 -0.58 -30.78
CA TYR A 552 -26.88 -0.31 -32.21
C TYR A 552 -27.23 -1.61 -32.94
N ALA A 553 -28.37 -1.65 -33.61
CA ALA A 553 -28.79 -2.82 -34.36
C ALA A 553 -27.86 -3.11 -35.57
N SER A 554 -27.23 -2.06 -36.11
CA SER A 554 -26.22 -2.13 -37.17
C SER A 554 -25.36 -0.85 -37.17
N PRO A 555 -24.16 -0.87 -37.79
CA PRO A 555 -23.33 0.33 -37.92
C PRO A 555 -24.10 1.49 -38.57
N GLY A 556 -24.16 2.65 -37.91
CA GLY A 556 -24.86 3.85 -38.39
C GLY A 556 -26.35 3.95 -38.05
N ALA A 557 -26.94 2.95 -37.40
CA ALA A 557 -28.31 3.03 -36.89
C ALA A 557 -28.42 3.97 -35.68
N LEU A 558 -29.60 4.54 -35.42
CA LEU A 558 -29.85 5.27 -34.17
C LEU A 558 -29.86 4.29 -32.99
N PRO A 559 -29.30 4.68 -31.83
CA PRO A 559 -29.22 3.79 -30.67
C PRO A 559 -30.60 3.57 -30.03
N THR A 560 -30.82 2.36 -29.53
CA THR A 560 -31.85 2.11 -28.52
C THR A 560 -31.23 2.28 -27.14
N ILE A 561 -31.89 3.06 -26.28
CA ILE A 561 -31.36 3.43 -24.96
C ILE A 561 -32.11 2.73 -23.83
N GLU A 562 -31.36 2.30 -22.81
CA GLU A 562 -31.86 1.71 -21.58
C GLU A 562 -31.17 2.33 -20.37
N LEU A 563 -31.90 2.49 -19.24
CA LEU A 563 -31.33 3.02 -18.00
C LEU A 563 -30.16 2.17 -17.49
N ALA A 564 -29.11 2.84 -17.02
CA ALA A 564 -27.88 2.20 -16.58
C ALA A 564 -27.25 2.93 -15.40
N SER A 565 -26.22 2.34 -14.79
CA SER A 565 -25.35 3.04 -13.85
C SER A 565 -24.36 3.94 -14.57
N ILE A 566 -23.77 4.91 -13.88
CA ILE A 566 -22.69 5.76 -14.44
C ILE A 566 -21.54 4.90 -14.93
N LYS A 567 -21.23 3.82 -14.21
CA LYS A 567 -20.17 2.87 -14.58
C LYS A 567 -20.44 2.19 -15.93
N GLN A 568 -21.70 1.80 -16.15
CA GLN A 568 -22.12 1.21 -17.42
C GLN A 568 -22.18 2.26 -18.54
N ASP A 569 -22.59 3.49 -18.23
CA ASP A 569 -22.58 4.62 -19.16
C ASP A 569 -21.15 4.96 -19.62
N LEU A 570 -20.18 5.00 -18.70
CA LEU A 570 -18.78 5.25 -19.06
C LEU A 570 -18.19 4.11 -19.89
N ALA A 571 -18.53 2.86 -19.57
CA ALA A 571 -18.01 1.68 -20.26
C ALA A 571 -18.47 1.57 -21.73
N ARG A 572 -19.58 2.20 -22.10
CA ARG A 572 -20.08 2.22 -23.49
C ARG A 572 -19.50 3.36 -24.35
N ARG A 573 -18.71 4.27 -23.78
CA ARG A 573 -18.21 5.44 -24.53
C ARG A 573 -17.08 5.00 -25.47
N ASP A 574 -17.28 5.24 -26.76
CA ASP A 574 -16.31 4.88 -27.82
C ASP A 574 -14.97 5.60 -27.64
N PHE A 575 -15.00 6.85 -27.17
CA PHE A 575 -13.81 7.62 -26.82
C PHE A 575 -13.44 7.40 -25.36
N SER A 576 -12.61 6.39 -25.12
CA SER A 576 -12.14 5.99 -23.78
C SER A 576 -11.48 7.13 -23.00
N ILE A 577 -10.84 8.10 -23.67
CA ILE A 577 -10.27 9.30 -23.03
C ILE A 577 -11.31 10.22 -22.38
N ASN A 578 -12.58 10.13 -22.79
CA ASN A 578 -13.71 10.86 -22.22
C ASN A 578 -14.60 9.97 -21.34
N ALA A 579 -14.18 8.73 -21.06
CA ALA A 579 -14.87 7.83 -20.14
C ALA A 579 -14.50 8.16 -18.68
N MET A 580 -14.74 9.41 -18.28
CA MET A 580 -14.40 9.98 -16.98
C MET A 580 -15.64 10.61 -16.36
N ALA A 581 -15.77 10.50 -15.04
CA ALA A 581 -16.84 11.12 -14.27
C ALA A 581 -16.32 11.60 -12.92
N ILE A 582 -16.89 12.69 -12.41
CA ILE A 582 -16.71 13.18 -11.05
C ILE A 582 -18.09 13.34 -10.45
N LYS A 583 -18.31 12.68 -9.32
CA LYS A 583 -19.57 12.77 -8.58
C LYS A 583 -19.67 14.14 -7.93
N ILE A 584 -20.82 14.80 -8.06
CA ILE A 584 -21.03 16.16 -7.56
C ILE A 584 -21.94 16.23 -6.33
N ASN A 585 -22.44 15.09 -5.83
CA ASN A 585 -23.19 14.99 -4.57
C ASN A 585 -22.36 15.53 -3.38
N ALA A 586 -23.00 16.22 -2.43
CA ALA A 586 -22.32 17.09 -1.46
C ALA A 586 -21.36 16.36 -0.51
N SER A 587 -21.63 15.11 -0.16
CA SER A 587 -20.71 14.31 0.69
C SER A 587 -19.50 13.76 -0.05
N GLU A 588 -19.48 13.84 -1.38
CA GLU A 588 -18.51 13.16 -2.24
C GLU A 588 -17.83 14.08 -3.28
N PHE A 589 -18.20 15.36 -3.35
CA PHE A 589 -17.68 16.36 -4.30
C PHE A 589 -16.48 17.17 -3.78
#